data_AF-A0AAU5QSP5-F1
#
_entry.id   AF-A0AAU5QSP5-F1
#
_cell.length_a   1.000
_cell.length_b   1.000
_cell.length_c   1.000
_cell.angle_alpha   90.00
_cell.angle_beta   90.00
_cell.angle_gamma   90.00
#
_symmetry.space_group_name_H-M   'P 1'
#
loop_
_entity.id
_entity.type
_entity.pdbx_description
1 polymer ?
#
loop_
_entity_poly.entity_id
_entity_poly.type
_entity_poly.pdbx_seq_one_letter_code
_entity_poly.pdbx_strand_id
1 'polypeptide(L)'
;MTDEMSAVLAGLTPTVVPVDGTDPELVAIGERYWAFAGFHPELGTPVWCEKTSDIDTLGWGGPLYVVAAGGVRAVVDHTCPECRQQLSLTSRTALADLVKGETPVCVACTESLVAAVQTLNDPKRKAKREAARARATQQQALETALNAWKSTQREAMEERYPLAFSETVPAASVREMAAALALLRYAPSTTPISKIGSWLDPLHPAQNETVRLLGALVQGRLLRIHPATSVTSMEWDPSSFQDALAAADGDPDGVHVNPRLTSQFFPLDSCFYAPFATSAGTGAQHLDAVLNERLAPERLTAGQHDDLLSLAQELIAEEALRYFTNRLVDLNLPAVTDNHVERLREAADKVARHRPLGEIYNLVWRSTRSAAETAQKKPRAPRVNMSTYAVNQFETQALRAVTEPTWPIKAFGEVAGCGLSAMARTLFYTVLNLHPLETSLPDIQQKLPEPAPEPPAPTSETTPGPHTHQEEENEKLPLLVRWLHTYPGSWDPDTVSTTLENLAQTAAEMDYDVEQRIVRRAVTQLQRMQACLSPVLDERQATLAVLAATELLQHPVTGSDPSVNQPVGSVIREHLARAVLRSTDNPPQA
;
A
#
# COMPACT_ATOMS: atom_id res chain seq x y z
N MET A 1 -1.78 75.66 -23.87
CA MET A 1 -0.44 75.66 -24.49
C MET A 1 -0.37 76.78 -25.51
N THR A 2 0.66 77.62 -25.47
CA THR A 2 0.97 78.54 -26.56
C THR A 2 1.57 77.74 -27.74
N ASP A 3 1.39 78.21 -28.97
CA ASP A 3 1.92 77.52 -30.17
C ASP A 3 3.45 77.28 -30.08
N GLU A 4 4.19 78.17 -29.40
CA GLU A 4 5.62 78.00 -29.12
C GLU A 4 5.94 76.85 -28.14
N MET A 5 5.16 76.66 -27.06
CA MET A 5 5.34 75.53 -26.14
C MET A 5 5.01 74.19 -26.81
N SER A 6 4.05 74.18 -27.74
CA SER A 6 3.69 72.98 -28.49
C SER A 6 4.81 72.55 -29.45
N ALA A 7 5.50 73.51 -30.09
CA ALA A 7 6.62 73.23 -30.98
C ALA A 7 7.86 72.71 -30.22
N VAL A 8 8.16 73.28 -29.04
CA VAL A 8 9.28 72.83 -28.19
C VAL A 8 9.04 71.41 -27.67
N LEU A 9 7.82 71.09 -27.20
CA LEU A 9 7.50 69.76 -26.68
C LEU A 9 7.40 68.70 -27.77
N ALA A 10 7.04 69.06 -29.01
CA ALA A 10 7.03 68.13 -30.15
C ALA A 10 8.43 67.52 -30.41
N GLY A 11 9.50 68.33 -30.31
CA GLY A 11 10.90 67.88 -30.43
C GLY A 11 11.39 66.99 -29.28
N LEU A 12 10.65 66.94 -28.17
CA LEU A 12 10.97 66.10 -27.00
C LEU A 12 10.24 64.75 -27.02
N THR A 13 9.51 64.43 -28.09
CA THR A 13 8.84 63.13 -28.23
C THR A 13 9.89 62.04 -28.47
N PRO A 14 10.05 61.05 -27.57
CA PRO A 14 11.05 60.02 -27.72
C PRO A 14 10.71 59.10 -28.90
N THR A 15 11.66 58.92 -29.80
CA THR A 15 11.64 57.86 -30.82
C THR A 15 12.39 56.66 -30.29
N VAL A 16 11.74 55.49 -30.31
CA VAL A 16 12.33 54.24 -29.78
C VAL A 16 13.01 53.49 -30.93
N VAL A 17 14.31 53.21 -30.76
CA VAL A 17 15.13 52.50 -31.73
C VAL A 17 15.67 51.22 -31.07
N PRO A 18 15.39 50.02 -31.62
CA PRO A 18 15.97 48.78 -31.10
C PRO A 18 17.51 48.80 -31.16
N VAL A 19 18.14 48.15 -30.19
CA VAL A 19 19.60 47.95 -30.19
C VAL A 19 19.92 46.68 -30.98
N ASP A 20 20.77 46.81 -31.99
CA ASP A 20 21.16 45.69 -32.86
C ASP A 20 21.74 44.51 -32.08
N GLY A 21 21.28 43.29 -32.41
CA GLY A 21 21.79 42.04 -31.84
C GLY A 21 21.36 41.74 -30.41
N THR A 22 20.41 42.50 -29.85
CA THR A 22 19.90 42.27 -28.49
C THR A 22 18.76 41.25 -28.44
N ASP A 23 18.50 40.73 -27.25
CA ASP A 23 17.44 39.74 -27.04
C ASP A 23 16.06 40.37 -27.35
N PRO A 24 15.19 39.73 -28.17
CA PRO A 24 13.87 40.26 -28.50
C PRO A 24 13.01 40.60 -27.27
N GLU A 25 13.21 39.89 -26.16
CA GLU A 25 12.49 40.17 -24.91
C GLU A 25 12.90 41.51 -24.29
N LEU A 26 14.19 41.88 -24.38
CA LEU A 26 14.67 43.20 -23.94
C LEU A 26 14.11 44.30 -24.82
N VAL A 27 13.98 44.05 -26.13
CA VAL A 27 13.35 45.00 -27.07
C VAL A 27 11.89 45.23 -26.67
N ALA A 28 11.13 44.16 -26.45
CA ALA A 28 9.72 44.25 -26.04
C ALA A 28 9.54 44.97 -24.68
N ILE A 29 10.39 44.68 -23.69
CA ILE A 29 10.41 45.39 -22.40
C ILE A 29 10.76 46.86 -22.61
N GLY A 30 11.73 47.16 -23.47
CA GLY A 30 12.15 48.51 -23.82
C GLY A 30 11.05 49.32 -24.50
N GLU A 31 10.35 48.74 -25.47
CA GLU A 31 9.22 49.36 -26.16
C GLU A 31 8.07 49.67 -25.19
N ARG A 32 7.70 48.73 -24.32
CA ARG A 32 6.70 48.96 -23.25
C ARG A 32 7.16 50.05 -22.28
N TYR A 33 8.43 50.04 -21.89
CA TYR A 33 9.00 51.06 -21.01
C TYR A 33 8.97 52.45 -21.64
N TRP A 34 9.19 52.59 -22.95
CA TRP A 34 9.17 53.89 -23.63
C TRP A 34 7.84 54.22 -24.32
N ALA A 35 6.80 53.39 -24.15
CA ALA A 35 5.47 53.65 -24.69
C ALA A 35 4.91 54.98 -24.14
N PHE A 36 4.97 56.00 -24.99
CA PHE A 36 4.71 57.39 -24.65
C PHE A 36 3.33 57.82 -25.16
N ALA A 37 2.48 58.33 -24.27
CA ALA A 37 1.11 58.74 -24.59
C ALA A 37 1.00 60.23 -24.97
N GLY A 38 2.04 61.03 -24.68
CA GLY A 38 2.06 62.47 -24.89
C GLY A 38 2.40 63.25 -23.63
N PHE A 39 2.20 64.57 -23.66
CA PHE A 39 2.40 65.45 -22.51
C PHE A 39 1.05 65.85 -21.90
N HIS A 40 1.02 66.01 -20.58
CA HIS A 40 -0.18 66.45 -19.88
C HIS A 40 -0.53 67.89 -20.31
N PRO A 41 -1.77 68.18 -20.80
CA PRO A 41 -2.12 69.47 -21.41
C PRO A 41 -1.90 70.71 -20.51
N GLU A 42 -2.03 70.53 -19.19
CA GLU A 42 -1.92 71.62 -18.21
C GLU A 42 -0.56 71.68 -17.51
N LEU A 43 0.11 70.54 -17.35
CA LEU A 43 1.33 70.41 -16.53
C LEU A 43 2.59 70.29 -17.37
N GLY A 44 2.46 70.01 -18.67
CA GLY A 44 3.59 69.77 -19.57
C GLY A 44 4.40 68.51 -19.25
N THR A 45 4.01 67.71 -18.25
CA THR A 45 4.74 66.53 -17.80
C THR A 45 4.50 65.33 -18.72
N PRO A 46 5.51 64.44 -18.92
CA PRO A 46 5.36 63.27 -19.76
C PRO A 46 4.34 62.26 -19.19
N VAL A 47 3.47 61.74 -20.05
CA VAL A 47 2.47 60.72 -19.75
C VAL A 47 2.84 59.44 -20.48
N TRP A 48 2.82 58.32 -19.76
CA TRP A 48 3.23 57.00 -20.27
C TRP A 48 2.00 56.11 -20.46
N CYS A 49 2.02 55.28 -21.49
CA CYS A 49 0.94 54.33 -21.76
C CYS A 49 0.80 53.27 -20.65
N GLU A 50 1.90 52.93 -19.98
CA GLU A 50 1.97 51.87 -18.98
C GLU A 50 2.80 52.30 -17.76
N LYS A 51 2.39 51.92 -16.54
CA LYS A 51 3.15 52.18 -15.32
C LYS A 51 4.34 51.25 -15.24
N THR A 52 5.45 51.73 -14.67
CA THR A 52 6.66 50.92 -14.51
C THR A 52 6.48 49.69 -13.60
N SER A 53 5.49 49.71 -12.70
CA SER A 53 5.13 48.56 -11.86
C SER A 53 4.49 47.40 -12.62
N ASP A 54 3.92 47.69 -13.79
CA ASP A 54 3.10 46.74 -14.55
C ASP A 54 3.93 46.06 -15.66
N ILE A 55 5.19 46.49 -15.84
CA ILE A 55 6.15 45.93 -16.78
C ILE A 55 7.02 44.91 -16.05
N ASP A 56 6.72 43.63 -16.25
CA ASP A 56 7.52 42.53 -15.71
C ASP A 56 8.89 42.43 -16.41
N THR A 57 9.95 42.23 -15.63
CA THR A 57 11.33 42.07 -16.09
C THR A 57 11.85 40.64 -15.94
N LEU A 58 10.98 39.64 -15.69
CA LEU A 58 11.19 38.19 -15.90
C LEU A 58 12.62 37.67 -15.64
N GLY A 59 13.20 37.99 -14.48
CA GLY A 59 14.49 37.45 -14.06
C GLY A 59 15.73 38.07 -14.73
N TRP A 60 15.59 39.23 -15.39
CA TRP A 60 16.73 40.00 -15.94
C TRP A 60 17.61 40.65 -14.85
N GLY A 61 17.08 40.81 -13.63
CA GLY A 61 17.88 41.05 -12.41
C GLY A 61 18.49 42.45 -12.28
N GLY A 62 17.91 43.46 -12.94
CA GLY A 62 18.33 44.87 -12.85
C GLY A 62 17.13 45.82 -12.81
N PRO A 63 17.32 47.10 -12.45
CA PRO A 63 16.26 48.10 -12.50
C PRO A 63 15.67 48.21 -13.91
N LEU A 64 14.36 48.41 -14.02
CA LEU A 64 13.63 48.40 -15.29
C LEU A 64 14.22 49.33 -16.36
N TYR A 65 14.72 50.52 -15.99
CA TYR A 65 15.35 51.45 -16.94
C TYR A 65 16.68 50.90 -17.52
N VAL A 66 17.42 50.10 -16.76
CA VAL A 66 18.64 49.41 -17.22
C VAL A 66 18.26 48.29 -18.19
N VAL A 67 17.20 47.54 -17.87
CA VAL A 67 16.66 46.47 -18.75
C VAL A 67 16.16 47.07 -20.07
N ALA A 68 15.41 48.17 -20.02
CA ALA A 68 14.93 48.89 -21.19
C ALA A 68 16.09 49.45 -22.03
N ALA A 69 17.10 50.07 -21.39
CA ALA A 69 18.34 50.49 -22.06
C ALA A 69 19.18 49.30 -22.57
N GLY A 70 18.89 48.07 -22.15
CA GLY A 70 19.48 46.87 -22.71
C GLY A 70 18.95 46.55 -24.10
N GLY A 71 17.66 46.81 -24.36
CA GLY A 71 16.99 46.43 -25.62
C GLY A 71 16.74 47.56 -26.61
N VAL A 72 16.51 48.79 -26.13
CA VAL A 72 16.19 49.93 -27.01
C VAL A 72 16.94 51.21 -26.61
N ARG A 73 16.96 52.19 -27.52
CA ARG A 73 17.39 53.57 -27.29
C ARG A 73 16.19 54.49 -27.53
N ALA A 74 15.81 55.27 -26.53
CA ALA A 74 14.87 56.36 -26.72
C ALA A 74 15.65 57.63 -27.06
N VAL A 75 15.54 58.09 -28.30
CA VAL A 75 16.22 59.30 -28.80
C VAL A 75 15.23 60.44 -28.96
N VAL A 76 15.66 61.66 -28.64
CA VAL A 76 14.88 62.89 -28.80
C VAL A 76 15.62 63.86 -29.71
N ASP A 77 14.94 64.86 -30.26
CA ASP A 77 15.55 65.90 -31.10
C ASP A 77 16.27 66.95 -30.23
N HIS A 78 17.29 66.47 -29.50
CA HIS A 78 18.15 67.27 -28.66
C HIS A 78 19.57 66.72 -28.72
N THR A 79 20.55 67.56 -28.37
CA THR A 79 21.97 67.19 -28.41
C THR A 79 22.49 66.92 -27.00
N CYS A 80 23.21 65.82 -26.83
CA CYS A 80 23.88 65.53 -25.57
C CYS A 80 24.97 66.58 -25.26
N PRO A 81 25.02 67.14 -24.04
CA PRO A 81 25.99 68.17 -23.68
C PRO A 81 27.45 67.67 -23.69
N GLU A 82 27.67 66.36 -23.50
CA GLU A 82 29.02 65.78 -23.44
C GLU A 82 29.55 65.34 -24.80
N CYS A 83 28.82 64.45 -25.50
CA CYS A 83 29.31 63.84 -26.74
C CYS A 83 28.87 64.57 -28.01
N ARG A 84 28.00 65.58 -27.89
CA ARG A 84 27.42 66.36 -29.01
C ARG A 84 26.66 65.53 -30.05
N GLN A 85 26.30 64.29 -29.73
CA GLN A 85 25.43 63.44 -30.56
C GLN A 85 23.95 63.61 -30.16
N GLN A 86 23.04 63.00 -30.92
CA GLN A 86 21.63 62.95 -30.57
C GLN A 86 21.43 62.35 -29.17
N LEU A 87 20.63 63.01 -28.34
CA LEU A 87 20.40 62.65 -26.95
C LEU A 87 19.60 61.36 -26.87
N SER A 88 20.24 60.31 -26.36
CA SER A 88 19.58 59.08 -25.93
C SER A 88 19.27 59.16 -24.44
N LEU A 89 17.99 59.06 -24.08
CA LEU A 89 17.50 59.22 -22.72
C LEU A 89 17.89 58.01 -21.84
N THR A 90 18.36 58.28 -20.62
CA THR A 90 18.78 57.25 -19.65
C THR A 90 17.62 56.64 -18.87
N SER A 91 16.51 57.38 -18.73
CA SER A 91 15.30 56.95 -18.02
C SER A 91 14.11 57.86 -18.33
N ARG A 92 12.89 57.45 -17.95
CA ARG A 92 11.70 58.32 -17.99
C ARG A 92 11.88 59.64 -17.21
N THR A 93 12.70 59.63 -16.15
CA THR A 93 13.04 60.83 -15.37
C THR A 93 13.89 61.79 -16.18
N ALA A 94 14.85 61.30 -16.97
CA ALA A 94 15.67 62.15 -17.84
C ALA A 94 14.82 62.93 -18.87
N LEU A 95 13.71 62.35 -19.35
CA LEU A 95 12.75 63.11 -20.17
C LEU A 95 12.05 64.20 -19.36
N ALA A 96 11.63 63.90 -18.14
CA ALA A 96 10.98 64.89 -17.27
C ALA A 96 11.93 66.04 -16.89
N ASP A 97 13.22 65.76 -16.70
CA ASP A 97 14.25 66.75 -16.39
C ASP A 97 14.55 67.63 -17.63
N LEU A 98 14.61 67.02 -18.82
CA LEU A 98 14.72 67.75 -20.08
C LEU A 98 13.55 68.72 -20.31
N VAL A 99 12.32 68.30 -19.97
CA VAL A 99 11.12 69.17 -20.03
C VAL A 99 11.22 70.36 -19.06
N LYS A 100 11.89 70.19 -17.92
CA LYS A 100 12.15 71.27 -16.95
C LYS A 100 13.32 72.18 -17.33
N GLY A 101 13.97 71.92 -18.47
CA GLY A 101 15.11 72.70 -18.95
C GLY A 101 16.46 72.26 -18.37
N GLU A 102 16.53 71.09 -17.72
CA GLU A 102 17.80 70.49 -17.33
C GLU A 102 18.48 69.83 -18.54
N THR A 103 19.78 69.62 -18.46
CA THR A 103 20.58 69.05 -19.56
C THR A 103 21.06 67.64 -19.21
N PRO A 104 20.21 66.61 -19.34
CA PRO A 104 20.60 65.24 -19.07
C PRO A 104 21.66 64.77 -20.05
N VAL A 105 22.46 63.82 -19.57
CA VAL A 105 23.56 63.21 -20.31
C VAL A 105 23.09 61.91 -20.99
N CYS A 106 23.70 61.57 -22.13
CA CYS A 106 23.27 60.45 -22.95
C CYS A 106 23.54 59.07 -22.31
N VAL A 107 22.84 58.02 -22.75
CA VAL A 107 23.11 56.62 -22.33
C VAL A 107 24.58 56.25 -22.53
N ALA A 108 25.16 56.54 -23.70
CA ALA A 108 26.55 56.21 -24.01
C ALA A 108 27.58 56.98 -23.17
N CYS A 109 27.17 58.10 -22.59
CA CYS A 109 27.97 59.00 -21.80
C CYS A 109 27.89 58.64 -20.28
N THR A 110 26.93 57.77 -19.91
CA THR A 110 26.71 57.36 -18.53
C THR A 110 27.38 56.01 -18.26
N GLU A 111 28.64 56.01 -17.82
CA GLU A 111 29.45 54.79 -17.65
C GLU A 111 28.79 53.71 -16.78
N SER A 112 28.14 54.10 -15.68
CA SER A 112 27.46 53.16 -14.78
C SER A 112 26.30 52.43 -15.48
N LEU A 113 25.56 53.12 -16.34
CA LEU A 113 24.47 52.54 -17.13
C LEU A 113 25.01 51.66 -18.25
N VAL A 114 26.08 52.10 -18.94
CA VAL A 114 26.76 51.29 -19.97
C VAL A 114 27.29 49.98 -19.37
N ALA A 115 27.97 50.04 -18.23
CA ALA A 115 28.49 48.85 -17.53
C ALA A 115 27.36 47.91 -17.07
N ALA A 116 26.24 48.46 -16.59
CA ALA A 116 25.08 47.68 -16.19
C ALA A 116 24.40 46.99 -17.39
N VAL A 117 24.25 47.69 -18.52
CA VAL A 117 23.73 47.12 -19.78
C VAL A 117 24.66 46.04 -20.33
N GLN A 118 25.97 46.25 -20.33
CA GLN A 118 26.95 45.23 -20.72
C GLN A 118 26.86 43.97 -19.86
N THR A 119 26.67 44.15 -18.54
CA THR A 119 26.47 43.05 -17.60
C THR A 119 25.17 42.28 -17.88
N LEU A 120 24.09 42.94 -18.31
CA LEU A 120 22.84 42.27 -18.71
C LEU A 120 23.02 41.40 -19.95
N ASN A 121 23.80 41.89 -20.92
CA ASN A 121 24.09 41.26 -22.20
C ASN A 121 25.26 40.24 -22.16
N ASP A 122 25.84 39.96 -20.99
CA ASP A 122 26.90 38.97 -20.82
C ASP A 122 26.46 37.58 -21.35
N PRO A 123 27.16 37.00 -22.35
CA PRO A 123 26.86 35.68 -22.91
C PRO A 123 26.75 34.57 -21.86
N LYS A 124 27.55 34.63 -20.78
CA LYS A 124 27.48 33.62 -19.70
C LYS A 124 26.17 33.72 -18.92
N ARG A 125 25.69 34.94 -18.67
CA ARG A 125 24.40 35.17 -18.00
C ARG A 125 23.23 34.81 -18.91
N LYS A 126 23.33 35.12 -20.22
CA LYS A 126 22.35 34.67 -21.22
C LYS A 126 22.23 33.16 -21.25
N ALA A 127 23.35 32.44 -21.42
CA ALA A 127 23.37 30.97 -21.40
C ALA A 127 22.83 30.39 -20.08
N LYS A 128 23.15 31.01 -18.93
CA LYS A 128 22.61 30.60 -17.62
C LYS A 128 21.08 30.78 -17.54
N ARG A 129 20.53 31.87 -18.07
CA ARG A 129 19.09 32.12 -18.12
C ARG A 129 18.39 31.15 -19.04
N GLU A 130 18.92 30.91 -20.23
CA GLU A 130 18.40 29.92 -21.18
C GLU A 130 18.39 28.52 -20.58
N ALA A 131 19.48 28.11 -19.92
CA ALA A 131 19.55 26.83 -19.22
C ALA A 131 18.56 26.74 -18.04
N ALA A 132 18.35 27.83 -17.30
CA ALA A 132 17.36 27.88 -16.21
C ALA A 132 15.93 27.78 -16.75
N ARG A 133 15.62 28.48 -17.85
CA ARG A 133 14.33 28.40 -18.55
C ARG A 133 14.09 26.98 -19.06
N ALA A 134 15.07 26.39 -19.74
CA ALA A 134 14.98 25.01 -20.22
C ALA A 134 14.70 24.01 -19.08
N ARG A 135 15.39 24.14 -17.93
CA ARG A 135 15.14 23.32 -16.75
C ARG A 135 13.76 23.54 -16.14
N ALA A 136 13.31 24.79 -16.06
CA ALA A 136 11.99 25.13 -15.54
C ALA A 136 10.88 24.55 -16.43
N THR A 137 11.00 24.68 -17.75
CA THR A 137 10.08 24.07 -18.72
C THR A 137 10.07 22.55 -18.60
N GLN A 138 11.25 21.92 -18.47
CA GLN A 138 11.35 20.47 -18.29
C GLN A 138 10.70 20.00 -16.98
N GLN A 139 10.95 20.72 -15.88
CA GLN A 139 10.34 20.40 -14.58
C GLN A 139 8.82 20.57 -14.62
N GLN A 140 8.32 21.65 -15.25
CA GLN A 140 6.90 21.88 -15.43
C GLN A 140 6.24 20.79 -16.27
N ALA A 141 6.91 20.31 -17.34
CA ALA A 141 6.44 19.19 -18.14
C ALA A 141 6.35 17.90 -17.31
N LEU A 142 7.37 17.59 -16.51
CA LEU A 142 7.38 16.44 -15.61
C LEU A 142 6.26 16.51 -14.55
N GLU A 143 6.06 17.67 -13.93
CA GLU A 143 4.99 17.86 -12.95
C GLU A 143 3.60 17.71 -13.59
N THR A 144 3.43 18.22 -14.81
CA THR A 144 2.19 18.08 -15.58
C THR A 144 1.91 16.62 -15.91
N ALA A 145 2.91 15.88 -16.41
CA ALA A 145 2.81 14.45 -16.70
C ALA A 145 2.51 13.63 -15.45
N LEU A 146 3.17 13.92 -14.32
CA LEU A 146 2.91 13.24 -13.03
C LEU A 146 1.48 13.47 -12.54
N ASN A 147 0.94 14.68 -12.70
CA ASN A 147 -0.42 15.00 -12.32
C ASN A 147 -1.44 14.29 -13.21
N ALA A 148 -1.21 14.25 -14.53
CA ALA A 148 -2.03 13.50 -15.48
C ALA A 148 -2.02 12.00 -15.14
N TRP A 149 -0.84 11.42 -14.88
CA TRP A 149 -0.69 10.03 -14.45
C TRP A 149 -1.53 9.69 -13.22
N LYS A 150 -1.46 10.53 -12.17
CA LYS A 150 -2.25 10.36 -10.95
C LYS A 150 -3.76 10.50 -11.20
N SER A 151 -4.16 11.35 -12.15
CA SER A 151 -5.58 11.46 -12.55
C SER A 151 -6.05 10.15 -13.18
N THR A 152 -5.30 9.60 -14.13
CA THR A 152 -5.62 8.32 -14.77
C THR A 152 -5.71 7.18 -13.77
N GLN A 153 -4.79 7.13 -12.79
CA GLN A 153 -4.88 6.13 -11.71
C GLN A 153 -6.17 6.28 -10.88
N ARG A 154 -6.58 7.52 -10.58
CA ARG A 154 -7.82 7.76 -9.84
C ARG A 154 -9.06 7.37 -10.64
N GLU A 155 -9.09 7.68 -11.93
CA GLU A 155 -10.18 7.28 -12.82
C GLU A 155 -10.30 5.75 -12.91
N ALA A 156 -9.18 5.04 -13.08
CA ALA A 156 -9.15 3.58 -13.09
C ALA A 156 -9.61 2.96 -11.75
N MET A 157 -9.29 3.60 -10.63
CA MET A 157 -9.78 3.20 -9.30
C MET A 157 -11.30 3.34 -9.16
N GLU A 158 -11.86 4.46 -9.62
CA GLU A 158 -13.30 4.72 -9.59
C GLU A 158 -14.07 3.76 -10.51
N GLU A 159 -13.50 3.43 -11.67
CA GLU A 159 -14.07 2.45 -12.61
C GLU A 159 -14.02 1.02 -12.07
N ARG A 160 -12.90 0.60 -11.45
CA ARG A 160 -12.72 -0.77 -10.95
C ARG A 160 -13.48 -1.02 -9.64
N TYR A 161 -13.55 -0.02 -8.77
CA TYR A 161 -14.16 -0.13 -7.44
C TYR A 161 -15.33 0.85 -7.26
N PRO A 162 -16.37 0.77 -8.09
CA PRO A 162 -17.53 1.64 -7.92
C PRO A 162 -18.25 1.30 -6.61
N LEU A 163 -18.87 2.32 -6.01
CA LEU A 163 -19.79 2.09 -4.89
C LEU A 163 -21.01 1.34 -5.41
N ALA A 164 -21.18 0.11 -4.93
CA ALA A 164 -22.28 -0.75 -5.32
C ALA A 164 -22.77 -1.52 -4.10
N PHE A 165 -24.10 -1.50 -3.92
CA PHE A 165 -24.75 -1.98 -2.72
C PHE A 165 -25.77 -3.08 -3.02
N SER A 166 -25.99 -3.95 -2.04
CA SER A 166 -26.91 -5.09 -2.01
C SER A 166 -27.63 -5.10 -0.67
N GLU A 167 -28.79 -5.73 -0.53
CA GLU A 167 -29.40 -5.94 0.80
C GLU A 167 -28.96 -7.27 1.43
N THR A 168 -28.51 -8.21 0.59
CA THR A 168 -28.17 -9.57 1.00
C THR A 168 -26.75 -9.66 1.52
N VAL A 169 -26.62 -10.06 2.80
CA VAL A 169 -25.33 -10.38 3.42
C VAL A 169 -24.99 -11.86 3.17
N PRO A 170 -23.85 -12.17 2.52
CA PRO A 170 -23.45 -13.55 2.24
C PRO A 170 -23.23 -14.35 3.53
N ALA A 171 -23.28 -15.68 3.44
CA ALA A 171 -22.83 -16.54 4.53
C ALA A 171 -21.30 -16.38 4.70
N ALA A 172 -20.82 -16.52 5.94
CA ALA A 172 -19.41 -16.38 6.28
C ALA A 172 -19.08 -17.22 7.50
N SER A 173 -17.81 -17.57 7.67
CA SER A 173 -17.33 -18.30 8.85
C SER A 173 -17.41 -17.44 10.12
N VAL A 174 -17.40 -18.07 11.29
CA VAL A 174 -17.39 -17.38 12.59
C VAL A 174 -16.21 -16.38 12.68
N ARG A 175 -15.04 -16.78 12.18
CA ARG A 175 -13.83 -15.94 12.11
C ARG A 175 -14.04 -14.68 11.27
N GLU A 176 -14.57 -14.82 10.07
CA GLU A 176 -14.83 -13.69 9.17
C GLU A 176 -15.92 -12.77 9.73
N MET A 177 -17.00 -13.33 10.26
CA MET A 177 -18.05 -12.55 10.91
C MET A 177 -17.50 -11.74 12.09
N ALA A 178 -16.67 -12.35 12.94
CA ALA A 178 -16.05 -11.66 14.08
C ALA A 178 -15.06 -10.56 13.64
N ALA A 179 -14.27 -10.82 12.59
CA ALA A 179 -13.35 -9.83 12.02
C ALA A 179 -14.08 -8.63 11.39
N ALA A 180 -15.14 -8.89 10.62
CA ALA A 180 -15.97 -7.84 10.04
C ALA A 180 -16.67 -7.01 11.12
N LEU A 181 -17.23 -7.66 12.14
CA LEU A 181 -17.86 -6.97 13.27
C LEU A 181 -16.84 -6.12 14.06
N ALA A 182 -15.63 -6.63 14.26
CA ALA A 182 -14.54 -5.87 14.87
C ALA A 182 -14.15 -4.64 14.05
N LEU A 183 -14.12 -4.78 12.72
CA LEU A 183 -13.85 -3.65 11.83
C LEU A 183 -14.92 -2.56 11.95
N LEU A 184 -16.20 -2.93 12.02
CA LEU A 184 -17.30 -1.98 12.11
C LEU A 184 -17.35 -1.24 13.45
N ARG A 185 -16.91 -1.88 14.54
CA ARG A 185 -17.06 -1.29 15.89
C ARG A 185 -15.85 -0.53 16.39
N TYR A 186 -14.65 -0.86 15.90
CA TYR A 186 -13.40 -0.30 16.39
C TYR A 186 -12.66 0.56 15.37
N ALA A 187 -13.12 0.62 14.12
CA ALA A 187 -12.55 1.55 13.16
C ALA A 187 -12.77 3.01 13.59
N PRO A 188 -11.75 3.88 13.49
CA PRO A 188 -11.88 5.33 13.69
C PRO A 188 -12.99 5.98 12.84
N SER A 189 -13.25 5.42 11.66
CA SER A 189 -14.36 5.76 10.77
C SER A 189 -14.87 4.48 10.15
N THR A 190 -16.19 4.35 9.97
CA THR A 190 -16.85 3.21 9.30
C THR A 190 -17.29 3.53 7.87
N THR A 191 -17.22 4.80 7.45
CA THR A 191 -17.60 5.26 6.10
C THR A 191 -16.61 6.29 5.52
N PRO A 192 -15.56 5.83 4.81
CA PRO A 192 -15.14 4.44 4.72
C PRO A 192 -14.54 3.93 6.02
N ILE A 193 -14.46 2.60 6.14
CA ILE A 193 -13.62 1.92 7.12
C ILE A 193 -12.18 2.38 6.87
N SER A 194 -11.64 3.14 7.81
CA SER A 194 -10.31 3.76 7.69
C SER A 194 -9.18 2.72 7.68
N LYS A 195 -8.07 3.06 7.01
CA LYS A 195 -6.87 2.22 6.90
C LYS A 195 -6.40 1.64 8.25
N ILE A 196 -6.20 0.33 8.28
CA ILE A 196 -5.96 -0.43 9.51
C ILE A 196 -4.54 -0.24 10.04
N GLY A 197 -3.57 0.05 9.15
CA GLY A 197 -2.19 0.36 9.54
C GLY A 197 -2.05 1.61 10.44
N SER A 198 -3.12 2.39 10.63
CA SER A 198 -3.13 3.59 11.50
C SER A 198 -3.89 3.43 12.81
N TRP A 199 -4.39 2.24 13.13
CA TRP A 199 -5.17 2.01 14.34
C TRP A 199 -4.30 1.96 15.59
N LEU A 200 -4.84 2.41 16.71
CA LEU A 200 -4.18 2.32 18.02
C LEU A 200 -4.12 0.87 18.49
N ASP A 201 -5.25 0.18 18.46
CA ASP A 201 -5.35 -1.25 18.74
C ASP A 201 -5.40 -2.04 17.42
N PRO A 202 -4.61 -3.11 17.27
CA PRO A 202 -4.61 -3.89 16.03
C PRO A 202 -5.95 -4.62 15.85
N LEU A 203 -6.31 -4.93 14.60
CA LEU A 203 -7.51 -5.73 14.32
C LEU A 203 -7.41 -7.11 14.96
N HIS A 204 -6.33 -7.82 14.68
CA HIS A 204 -5.99 -9.13 15.20
C HIS A 204 -4.69 -9.05 16.03
N PRO A 205 -4.49 -9.86 17.10
CA PRO A 205 -3.27 -9.77 17.89
C PRO A 205 -2.01 -10.11 17.07
N ALA A 206 -2.14 -11.04 16.11
CA ALA A 206 -1.11 -11.36 15.12
C ALA A 206 -1.26 -10.48 13.85
N GLN A 207 -0.24 -9.66 13.53
CA GLN A 207 -0.30 -8.69 12.43
C GLN A 207 -0.38 -9.35 11.05
N ASN A 208 0.30 -10.47 10.84
CA ASN A 208 0.26 -11.26 9.61
C ASN A 208 -1.17 -11.78 9.30
N GLU A 209 -1.92 -12.15 10.34
CA GLU A 209 -3.31 -12.60 10.19
C GLU A 209 -4.25 -11.47 9.78
N THR A 210 -3.94 -10.22 10.14
CA THR A 210 -4.75 -9.05 9.71
C THR A 210 -4.84 -8.96 8.19
N VAL A 211 -3.72 -9.16 7.48
CA VAL A 211 -3.68 -9.13 6.00
C VAL A 211 -4.54 -10.25 5.40
N ARG A 212 -4.41 -11.47 5.93
CA ARG A 212 -5.17 -12.64 5.48
C ARG A 212 -6.67 -12.47 5.70
N LEU A 213 -7.05 -11.96 6.88
CA LEU A 213 -8.44 -11.67 7.23
C LEU A 213 -9.06 -10.64 6.29
N LEU A 214 -8.37 -9.54 6.00
CA LEU A 214 -8.90 -8.54 5.06
C LEU A 214 -9.07 -9.08 3.65
N GLY A 215 -8.11 -9.91 3.20
CA GLY A 215 -8.24 -10.65 1.94
C GLY A 215 -9.48 -11.53 1.93
N ALA A 216 -9.70 -12.33 2.98
CA ALA A 216 -10.85 -13.21 3.13
C ALA A 216 -12.18 -12.42 3.16
N LEU A 217 -12.26 -11.30 3.88
CA LEU A 217 -13.46 -10.46 3.93
C LEU A 217 -13.81 -9.85 2.57
N VAL A 218 -12.82 -9.47 1.77
CA VAL A 218 -13.04 -8.97 0.40
C VAL A 218 -13.45 -10.10 -0.54
N GLN A 219 -12.79 -11.27 -0.46
CA GLN A 219 -13.10 -12.44 -1.27
C GLN A 219 -14.50 -12.99 -0.97
N GLY A 220 -14.84 -13.13 0.31
CA GLY A 220 -16.17 -13.49 0.82
C GLY A 220 -17.23 -12.38 0.66
N ARG A 221 -16.85 -11.25 0.05
CA ARG A 221 -17.72 -10.10 -0.26
C ARG A 221 -18.40 -9.45 0.95
N LEU A 222 -17.95 -9.73 2.17
CA LEU A 222 -18.38 -9.02 3.37
C LEU A 222 -17.92 -7.57 3.36
N LEU A 223 -16.79 -7.29 2.73
CA LEU A 223 -16.28 -5.95 2.51
C LEU A 223 -15.96 -5.72 1.04
N ARG A 224 -15.97 -4.46 0.63
CA ARG A 224 -15.46 -4.01 -0.67
C ARG A 224 -14.45 -2.89 -0.48
N ILE A 225 -13.48 -2.83 -1.38
CA ILE A 225 -12.52 -1.72 -1.45
C ILE A 225 -13.29 -0.45 -1.80
N HIS A 226 -13.08 0.60 -1.01
CA HIS A 226 -13.71 1.89 -1.21
C HIS A 226 -12.94 2.71 -2.26
N PRO A 227 -13.61 3.44 -3.17
CA PRO A 227 -12.93 4.24 -4.21
C PRO A 227 -12.03 5.36 -3.67
N ALA A 228 -12.28 5.83 -2.44
CA ALA A 228 -11.39 6.77 -1.75
C ALA A 228 -10.06 6.14 -1.25
N THR A 229 -9.82 4.85 -1.51
CA THR A 229 -8.53 4.22 -1.24
C THR A 229 -7.43 4.93 -2.04
N SER A 230 -6.26 5.15 -1.40
CA SER A 230 -5.14 5.80 -2.08
C SER A 230 -4.70 4.96 -3.28
N VAL A 231 -4.35 5.63 -4.39
CA VAL A 231 -3.75 4.97 -5.55
C VAL A 231 -2.46 4.23 -5.17
N THR A 232 -1.73 4.70 -4.14
CA THR A 232 -0.52 4.04 -3.65
C THR A 232 -0.80 2.76 -2.85
N SER A 233 -2.05 2.50 -2.48
CA SER A 233 -2.46 1.26 -1.80
C SER A 233 -2.80 0.14 -2.79
N MET A 234 -2.63 0.39 -4.09
CA MET A 234 -2.80 -0.57 -5.16
C MET A 234 -1.47 -0.85 -5.84
N GLU A 235 -1.36 -2.05 -6.42
CA GLU A 235 -0.28 -2.36 -7.33
C GLU A 235 -0.66 -1.93 -8.76
N TRP A 236 0.30 -1.30 -9.44
CA TRP A 236 0.14 -0.74 -10.77
C TRP A 236 1.18 -1.35 -11.71
N ASP A 237 0.81 -1.43 -12.98
CA ASP A 237 1.74 -1.68 -14.08
C ASP A 237 1.68 -0.51 -15.07
N PRO A 238 2.76 0.28 -15.25
CA PRO A 238 4.02 0.27 -14.50
C PRO A 238 3.90 0.58 -13.00
N SER A 239 4.85 0.09 -12.20
CA SER A 239 4.82 0.20 -10.72
C SER A 239 5.00 1.61 -10.19
N SER A 240 5.70 2.47 -10.94
CA SER A 240 5.94 3.86 -10.57
C SER A 240 5.96 4.77 -11.79
N PHE A 241 5.78 6.08 -11.55
CA PHE A 241 5.93 7.09 -12.60
C PHE A 241 7.35 7.12 -13.17
N GLN A 242 8.37 6.85 -12.34
CA GLN A 242 9.76 6.78 -12.79
C GLN A 242 9.99 5.61 -13.77
N ASP A 243 9.37 4.45 -13.52
CA ASP A 243 9.49 3.30 -14.43
C ASP A 243 8.80 3.60 -15.77
N ALA A 244 7.62 4.24 -15.72
CA ALA A 244 6.91 4.67 -16.90
C ALA A 244 7.69 5.72 -17.71
N LEU A 245 8.32 6.67 -17.03
CA LEU A 245 9.18 7.68 -17.65
C LEU A 245 10.45 7.05 -18.25
N ALA A 246 11.05 6.08 -17.57
CA ALA A 246 12.21 5.34 -18.08
C ALA A 246 11.85 4.51 -19.33
N ALA A 247 10.66 3.88 -19.34
CA ALA A 247 10.14 3.17 -20.50
C ALA A 247 9.82 4.10 -21.68
N ALA A 248 9.58 5.39 -21.42
CA ALA A 248 9.41 6.45 -22.40
C ALA A 248 10.72 7.19 -22.72
N ASP A 249 11.89 6.61 -22.42
CA ASP A 249 13.23 7.20 -22.65
C ASP A 249 13.42 8.61 -22.04
N GLY A 250 12.70 8.91 -20.96
CA GLY A 250 12.76 10.20 -20.27
C GLY A 250 11.87 11.29 -20.86
N ASP A 251 11.04 10.99 -21.87
CA ASP A 251 10.10 11.92 -22.47
C ASP A 251 8.79 12.00 -21.63
N PRO A 252 8.48 13.16 -21.00
CA PRO A 252 7.24 13.32 -20.22
C PRO A 252 5.97 13.19 -21.07
N ASP A 253 6.02 13.60 -22.34
CA ASP A 253 4.88 13.50 -23.25
C ASP A 253 4.70 12.04 -23.73
N GLY A 254 5.78 11.27 -23.75
CA GLY A 254 5.80 9.83 -24.06
C GLY A 254 5.20 8.94 -22.97
N VAL A 255 4.90 9.46 -21.77
CA VAL A 255 4.24 8.75 -20.67
C VAL A 255 2.73 8.58 -20.95
N HIS A 256 2.38 8.15 -22.15
CA HIS A 256 1.01 7.77 -22.56
C HIS A 256 0.66 6.32 -22.18
N VAL A 257 1.55 5.61 -21.49
CA VAL A 257 1.25 4.30 -20.93
C VAL A 257 0.21 4.51 -19.83
N ASN A 258 -1.07 4.29 -20.13
CA ASN A 258 -2.11 4.37 -19.11
C ASN A 258 -1.78 3.36 -18.00
N PRO A 259 -1.52 3.80 -16.75
CA PRO A 259 -1.23 2.89 -15.66
C PRO A 259 -2.38 1.89 -15.52
N ARG A 260 -2.04 0.61 -15.55
CA ARG A 260 -3.01 -0.47 -15.42
C ARG A 260 -3.05 -0.91 -13.98
N LEU A 261 -4.24 -0.85 -13.41
CA LEU A 261 -4.51 -1.37 -12.07
C LEU A 261 -4.44 -2.90 -12.12
N THR A 262 -3.58 -3.51 -11.29
CA THR A 262 -3.51 -4.98 -11.19
C THR A 262 -4.65 -5.50 -10.31
N SER A 263 -4.71 -6.82 -10.09
CA SER A 263 -5.65 -7.41 -9.13
C SER A 263 -5.16 -7.33 -7.68
N GLN A 264 -3.92 -6.90 -7.44
CA GLN A 264 -3.34 -6.87 -6.11
C GLN A 264 -3.50 -5.50 -5.45
N PHE A 265 -3.58 -5.53 -4.12
CA PHE A 265 -3.69 -4.34 -3.30
C PHE A 265 -3.01 -4.57 -1.95
N PHE A 266 -2.67 -3.49 -1.26
CA PHE A 266 -2.08 -3.49 0.08
C PHE A 266 -3.19 -3.34 1.14
N PRO A 267 -3.62 -4.40 1.83
CA PRO A 267 -4.84 -4.35 2.65
C PRO A 267 -4.76 -3.41 3.84
N LEU A 268 -3.58 -3.24 4.44
CA LEU A 268 -3.38 -2.37 5.61
C LEU A 268 -3.54 -0.88 5.30
N ASP A 269 -3.24 -0.48 4.06
CA ASP A 269 -3.31 0.90 3.58
C ASP A 269 -4.59 1.19 2.79
N SER A 270 -5.45 0.18 2.60
CA SER A 270 -6.69 0.30 1.86
C SER A 270 -7.84 0.76 2.75
N CYS A 271 -8.83 1.42 2.13
CA CYS A 271 -10.09 1.77 2.78
C CYS A 271 -11.19 0.81 2.32
N PHE A 272 -12.09 0.44 3.21
CA PHE A 272 -13.15 -0.53 2.91
C PHE A 272 -14.54 0.04 3.18
N TYR A 273 -15.58 -0.60 2.68
CA TYR A 273 -16.96 -0.35 3.07
C TYR A 273 -17.77 -1.65 3.07
N ALA A 274 -18.82 -1.66 3.88
CA ALA A 274 -19.83 -2.71 3.88
C ALA A 274 -20.85 -2.44 2.77
N PRO A 275 -20.98 -3.28 1.74
CA PRO A 275 -21.81 -3.01 0.57
C PRO A 275 -23.28 -3.39 0.80
N PHE A 276 -23.81 -3.27 2.03
CA PHE A 276 -25.06 -3.93 2.41
C PHE A 276 -26.21 -2.98 2.80
N ALA A 277 -26.73 -2.13 1.90
CA ALA A 277 -27.97 -1.35 2.05
C ALA A 277 -28.12 -0.39 0.83
N THR A 278 -28.50 0.87 1.04
CA THR A 278 -28.60 1.92 0.02
C THR A 278 -27.41 2.89 0.02
N SER A 279 -26.58 2.87 1.06
CA SER A 279 -25.40 3.73 1.24
C SER A 279 -24.34 3.04 2.11
N ALA A 280 -23.11 3.56 2.12
CA ALA A 280 -22.04 3.02 2.96
C ALA A 280 -22.35 3.09 4.46
N GLY A 281 -23.02 4.16 4.92
CA GLY A 281 -23.36 4.34 6.34
C GLY A 281 -24.45 3.39 6.81
N THR A 282 -25.56 3.33 6.07
CA THR A 282 -26.61 2.36 6.34
C THR A 282 -26.11 0.92 6.16
N GLY A 283 -25.16 0.71 5.24
CA GLY A 283 -24.57 -0.60 4.96
C GLY A 283 -23.72 -1.13 6.11
N ALA A 284 -22.92 -0.26 6.73
CA ALA A 284 -22.17 -0.59 7.93
C ALA A 284 -23.09 -0.96 9.10
N GLN A 285 -24.18 -0.21 9.31
CA GLN A 285 -25.16 -0.47 10.36
C GLN A 285 -25.93 -1.78 10.14
N HIS A 286 -26.37 -2.03 8.90
CA HIS A 286 -27.07 -3.27 8.55
C HIS A 286 -26.16 -4.49 8.71
N LEU A 287 -24.90 -4.40 8.24
CA LEU A 287 -23.94 -5.48 8.43
C LEU A 287 -23.65 -5.73 9.92
N ASP A 288 -23.47 -4.70 10.74
CA ASP A 288 -23.28 -4.86 12.19
C ASP A 288 -24.45 -5.63 12.81
N ALA A 289 -25.69 -5.20 12.53
CA ALA A 289 -26.89 -5.83 13.07
C ALA A 289 -27.00 -7.31 12.65
N VAL A 290 -26.81 -7.61 11.36
CA VAL A 290 -26.87 -8.98 10.84
C VAL A 290 -25.77 -9.86 11.42
N LEU A 291 -24.53 -9.37 11.52
CA LEU A 291 -23.42 -10.13 12.09
C LEU A 291 -23.59 -10.34 13.59
N ASN A 292 -24.05 -9.33 14.33
CA ASN A 292 -24.34 -9.44 15.75
C ASN A 292 -25.45 -10.46 16.02
N GLU A 293 -26.45 -10.53 15.14
CA GLU A 293 -27.51 -11.53 15.20
C GLU A 293 -26.98 -12.94 14.85
N ARG A 294 -26.22 -13.09 13.76
CA ARG A 294 -25.69 -14.40 13.32
C ARG A 294 -24.64 -14.99 14.26
N LEU A 295 -23.86 -14.14 14.93
CA LEU A 295 -22.86 -14.57 15.92
C LEU A 295 -23.44 -14.81 17.32
N ALA A 296 -24.73 -14.55 17.55
CA ALA A 296 -25.35 -14.82 18.83
C ALA A 296 -25.19 -16.31 19.20
N PRO A 297 -24.59 -16.66 20.36
CA PRO A 297 -24.27 -18.05 20.69
C PRO A 297 -25.46 -19.01 20.61
N GLU A 298 -26.69 -18.54 20.86
CA GLU A 298 -27.93 -19.33 20.82
C GLU A 298 -28.34 -19.74 19.39
N ARG A 299 -27.74 -19.13 18.37
CA ARG A 299 -28.08 -19.36 16.96
C ARG A 299 -27.03 -20.15 16.20
N LEU A 300 -25.88 -20.37 16.81
CA LEU A 300 -24.78 -21.09 16.20
C LEU A 300 -25.05 -22.60 16.24
N THR A 301 -24.74 -23.29 15.14
CA THR A 301 -24.75 -24.75 15.09
C THR A 301 -23.59 -25.34 15.89
N ALA A 302 -23.58 -26.66 16.10
CA ALA A 302 -22.50 -27.34 16.83
C ALA A 302 -21.11 -27.06 16.20
N GLY A 303 -20.97 -27.18 14.88
CA GLY A 303 -19.71 -26.85 14.21
C GLY A 303 -19.31 -25.38 14.36
N GLN A 304 -20.28 -24.46 14.39
CA GLN A 304 -19.99 -23.05 14.63
C GLN A 304 -19.63 -22.75 16.09
N HIS A 305 -20.10 -23.54 17.07
CA HIS A 305 -19.60 -23.48 18.45
C HIS A 305 -18.14 -23.91 18.53
N ASP A 306 -17.77 -24.98 17.82
CA ASP A 306 -16.38 -25.44 17.76
C ASP A 306 -15.47 -24.37 17.12
N ASP A 307 -15.92 -23.75 16.03
CA ASP A 307 -15.22 -22.61 15.41
C ASP A 307 -15.08 -21.41 16.36
N LEU A 308 -16.12 -21.11 17.14
CA LEU A 308 -16.12 -20.02 18.13
C LEU A 308 -15.13 -20.29 19.25
N LEU A 309 -15.08 -21.53 19.77
CA LEU A 309 -14.15 -21.95 20.81
C LEU A 309 -12.71 -21.97 20.29
N SER A 310 -12.50 -22.43 19.05
CA SER A 310 -11.21 -22.41 18.37
C SER A 310 -10.70 -20.97 18.22
N LEU A 311 -11.55 -20.06 17.77
CA LEU A 311 -11.23 -18.63 17.66
C LEU A 311 -10.93 -18.00 19.04
N ALA A 312 -11.68 -18.37 20.09
CA ALA A 312 -11.42 -17.88 21.44
C ALA A 312 -10.05 -18.33 21.96
N GLN A 313 -9.69 -19.60 21.75
CA GLN A 313 -8.39 -20.14 22.10
C GLN A 313 -7.26 -19.40 21.36
N GLU A 314 -7.40 -19.24 20.05
CA GLU A 314 -6.43 -18.53 19.21
C GLU A 314 -6.22 -17.10 19.69
N LEU A 315 -7.30 -16.34 19.90
CA LEU A 315 -7.18 -14.95 20.35
C LEU A 315 -6.53 -14.85 21.73
N ILE A 316 -6.81 -15.78 22.66
CA ILE A 316 -6.11 -15.83 23.96
C ILE A 316 -4.61 -16.08 23.76
N ALA A 317 -4.25 -17.07 22.93
CA ALA A 317 -2.85 -17.41 22.67
C ALA A 317 -2.10 -16.25 22.00
N GLU A 318 -2.64 -15.70 20.92
CA GLU A 318 -2.01 -14.62 20.15
C GLU A 318 -1.95 -13.30 20.95
N GLU A 319 -2.92 -13.03 21.83
CA GLU A 319 -2.80 -11.91 22.77
C GLU A 319 -1.66 -12.09 23.78
N ALA A 320 -1.45 -13.32 24.26
CA ALA A 320 -0.32 -13.64 25.12
C ALA A 320 1.03 -13.45 24.41
N LEU A 321 1.11 -13.84 23.14
CA LEU A 321 2.31 -13.67 22.31
C LEU A 321 2.60 -12.21 21.98
N ARG A 322 1.56 -11.43 21.66
CA ARG A 322 1.67 -9.99 21.48
C ARG A 322 2.17 -9.31 22.76
N TYR A 323 1.61 -9.67 23.91
CA TYR A 323 2.07 -9.18 25.20
C TYR A 323 3.53 -9.61 25.49
N PHE A 324 3.91 -10.85 25.18
CA PHE A 324 5.29 -11.34 25.34
C PHE A 324 6.27 -10.49 24.53
N THR A 325 5.96 -10.23 23.27
CA THR A 325 6.77 -9.40 22.37
C THR A 325 6.90 -7.98 22.89
N ASN A 326 5.79 -7.34 23.28
CA ASN A 326 5.81 -5.99 23.85
C ASN A 326 6.65 -5.93 25.13
N ARG A 327 6.57 -6.94 26.00
CA ARG A 327 7.37 -7.01 27.22
C ARG A 327 8.87 -7.16 26.95
N LEU A 328 9.29 -7.88 25.91
CA LEU A 328 10.69 -7.92 25.52
C LEU A 328 11.18 -6.53 25.08
N VAL A 329 10.38 -5.82 24.29
CA VAL A 329 10.69 -4.45 23.84
C VAL A 329 10.82 -3.51 25.04
N ASP A 330 9.84 -3.50 25.94
CA ASP A 330 9.87 -2.68 27.17
C ASP A 330 11.12 -2.92 28.03
N LEU A 331 11.59 -4.17 28.06
CA LEU A 331 12.75 -4.59 28.85
C LEU A 331 14.08 -4.45 28.09
N ASN A 332 14.05 -3.88 26.87
CA ASN A 332 15.22 -3.75 25.98
C ASN A 332 15.92 -5.10 25.74
N LEU A 333 15.12 -6.15 25.57
CA LEU A 333 15.55 -7.48 25.18
C LEU A 333 15.33 -7.67 23.67
N PRO A 334 16.17 -8.47 22.98
CA PRO A 334 15.98 -8.74 21.57
C PRO A 334 14.70 -9.53 21.32
N ALA A 335 14.19 -9.45 20.09
CA ALA A 335 13.08 -10.29 19.64
C ALA A 335 13.42 -11.79 19.77
N VAL A 336 12.37 -12.61 19.79
CA VAL A 336 12.49 -14.07 19.73
C VAL A 336 13.01 -14.44 18.34
N THR A 337 13.97 -15.35 18.27
CA THR A 337 14.50 -15.84 16.99
C THR A 337 13.50 -16.78 16.32
N ASP A 338 13.51 -16.86 14.99
CA ASP A 338 12.58 -17.68 14.21
C ASP A 338 12.50 -19.14 14.71
N ASN A 339 13.65 -19.74 15.04
CA ASN A 339 13.74 -21.10 15.60
C ASN A 339 13.00 -21.31 16.95
N HIS A 340 12.67 -20.23 17.66
CA HIS A 340 12.00 -20.28 18.96
C HIS A 340 10.56 -19.73 18.93
N VAL A 341 10.14 -19.10 17.83
CA VAL A 341 8.79 -18.56 17.67
C VAL A 341 7.76 -19.69 17.70
N GLU A 342 7.99 -20.80 16.98
CA GLU A 342 7.03 -21.91 16.96
C GLU A 342 6.87 -22.58 18.33
N ARG A 343 7.96 -22.77 19.07
CA ARG A 343 7.91 -23.30 20.45
C ARG A 343 7.14 -22.39 21.39
N LEU A 344 7.32 -21.07 21.23
CA LEU A 344 6.59 -20.08 22.01
C LEU A 344 5.09 -20.10 21.68
N ARG A 345 4.73 -20.18 20.39
CA ARG A 345 3.34 -20.33 19.93
C ARG A 345 2.70 -21.60 20.50
N GLU A 346 3.36 -22.74 20.35
CA GLU A 346 2.87 -24.02 20.84
C GLU A 346 2.62 -23.99 22.36
N ALA A 347 3.53 -23.37 23.13
CA ALA A 347 3.34 -23.21 24.57
C ALA A 347 2.14 -22.29 24.91
N ALA A 348 1.96 -21.20 24.16
CA ALA A 348 0.84 -20.27 24.33
C ALA A 348 -0.50 -20.93 23.99
N ASP A 349 -0.58 -21.66 22.87
CA ASP A 349 -1.77 -22.41 22.46
C ASP A 349 -2.17 -23.45 23.49
N LYS A 350 -1.20 -24.23 24.00
CA LYS A 350 -1.47 -25.26 25.01
C LYS A 350 -2.03 -24.66 26.28
N VAL A 351 -1.46 -23.56 26.79
CA VAL A 351 -1.96 -22.95 28.03
C VAL A 351 -3.29 -22.21 27.83
N ALA A 352 -3.54 -21.64 26.65
CA ALA A 352 -4.80 -20.96 26.30
C ALA A 352 -6.02 -21.89 26.36
N ARG A 353 -5.84 -23.20 26.16
CA ARG A 353 -6.91 -24.21 26.33
C ARG A 353 -7.39 -24.39 27.77
N HIS A 354 -6.60 -23.95 28.75
CA HIS A 354 -6.85 -24.29 30.15
C HIS A 354 -6.94 -23.06 31.06
N ARG A 355 -6.26 -21.97 30.73
CA ARG A 355 -6.12 -20.80 31.61
C ARG A 355 -6.65 -19.52 30.97
N PRO A 356 -7.22 -18.60 31.77
CA PRO A 356 -7.64 -17.29 31.27
C PRO A 356 -6.42 -16.44 30.89
N LEU A 357 -6.64 -15.47 30.00
CA LEU A 357 -5.56 -14.61 29.47
C LEU A 357 -4.80 -13.86 30.58
N GLY A 358 -5.49 -13.46 31.66
CA GLY A 358 -4.87 -12.74 32.77
C GLY A 358 -3.87 -13.58 33.55
N GLU A 359 -4.10 -14.88 33.67
CA GLU A 359 -3.11 -15.81 34.26
C GLU A 359 -1.93 -16.00 33.32
N ILE A 360 -2.18 -16.14 32.01
CA ILE A 360 -1.13 -16.32 31.00
C ILE A 360 -0.22 -15.07 30.94
N TYR A 361 -0.80 -13.87 31.02
CA TYR A 361 -0.04 -12.62 31.14
C TYR A 361 0.88 -12.62 32.37
N ASN A 362 0.48 -13.22 33.48
CA ASN A 362 1.36 -13.35 34.65
C ASN A 362 2.56 -14.26 34.33
N LEU A 363 2.34 -15.39 33.64
CA LEU A 363 3.41 -16.30 33.21
C LEU A 363 4.39 -15.61 32.26
N VAL A 364 3.87 -14.88 31.27
CA VAL A 364 4.67 -14.05 30.36
C VAL A 364 5.50 -13.02 31.13
N TRP A 365 4.88 -12.29 32.05
CA TRP A 365 5.56 -11.27 32.84
C TRP A 365 6.68 -11.86 33.72
N ARG A 366 6.43 -12.99 34.40
CA ARG A 366 7.44 -13.67 35.22
C ARG A 366 8.63 -14.12 34.36
N SER A 367 8.35 -14.68 33.19
CA SER A 367 9.35 -15.25 32.30
C SER A 367 10.26 -14.17 31.70
N THR A 368 9.66 -13.09 31.18
CA THR A 368 10.39 -11.95 30.62
C THR A 368 11.14 -11.16 31.68
N ARG A 369 10.56 -10.97 32.88
CA ARG A 369 11.24 -10.33 34.02
C ARG A 369 12.46 -11.12 34.48
N SER A 370 12.34 -12.44 34.63
CA SER A 370 13.44 -13.32 35.01
C SER A 370 14.59 -13.25 33.99
N ALA A 371 14.26 -13.17 32.70
CA ALA A 371 15.24 -12.96 31.63
C ALA A 371 15.95 -11.60 31.76
N ALA A 372 15.22 -10.51 32.00
CA ALA A 372 15.82 -9.19 32.21
C ALA A 372 16.72 -9.13 33.45
N GLU A 373 16.29 -9.71 34.58
CA GLU A 373 17.10 -9.80 35.80
C GLU A 373 18.38 -10.64 35.56
N THR A 374 18.28 -11.71 34.77
CA THR A 374 19.44 -12.53 34.38
C THR A 374 20.39 -11.75 33.46
N ALA A 375 19.87 -10.98 32.52
CA ALA A 375 20.67 -10.13 31.63
C ALA A 375 21.47 -9.08 32.42
N GLN A 376 20.85 -8.48 33.44
CA GLN A 376 21.52 -7.54 34.35
C GLN A 376 22.63 -8.21 35.17
N LYS A 377 22.40 -9.43 35.68
CA LYS A 377 23.40 -10.20 36.44
C LYS A 377 24.56 -10.71 35.58
N LYS A 378 24.34 -10.91 34.27
CA LYS A 378 25.32 -11.49 33.34
C LYS A 378 25.55 -10.58 32.12
N PRO A 379 26.16 -9.39 32.28
CA PRO A 379 26.29 -8.41 31.20
C PRO A 379 27.16 -8.86 30.02
N ARG A 380 28.02 -9.87 30.22
CA ARG A 380 28.86 -10.46 29.16
C ARG A 380 28.17 -11.55 28.34
N ALA A 381 26.99 -12.01 28.75
CA ALA A 381 26.25 -13.02 28.01
C ALA A 381 25.64 -12.40 26.73
N PRO A 382 25.61 -13.12 25.60
CA PRO A 382 24.93 -12.63 24.39
C PRO A 382 23.47 -12.30 24.70
N ARG A 383 23.02 -11.08 24.34
CA ARG A 383 21.64 -10.63 24.62
C ARG A 383 20.60 -11.50 23.93
N VAL A 384 20.92 -12.08 22.77
CA VAL A 384 20.06 -13.02 22.05
C VAL A 384 19.69 -14.22 22.91
N ASN A 385 20.59 -14.68 23.80
CA ASN A 385 20.30 -15.81 24.68
C ASN A 385 19.26 -15.46 25.76
N MET A 386 18.95 -14.17 25.99
CA MET A 386 17.98 -13.74 26.98
C MET A 386 16.54 -13.92 26.49
N SER A 387 16.25 -13.71 25.19
CA SER A 387 14.93 -14.01 24.64
C SER A 387 14.68 -15.53 24.63
N THR A 388 15.69 -16.34 24.26
CA THR A 388 15.64 -17.80 24.41
C THR A 388 15.38 -18.23 25.86
N TYR A 389 16.05 -17.60 26.84
CA TYR A 389 15.81 -17.89 28.25
C TYR A 389 14.38 -17.54 28.68
N ALA A 390 13.84 -16.41 28.22
CA ALA A 390 12.45 -16.05 28.47
C ALA A 390 11.47 -17.08 27.90
N VAL A 391 11.70 -17.56 26.67
CA VAL A 391 10.86 -18.59 26.02
C VAL A 391 10.89 -19.89 26.81
N ASN A 392 12.08 -20.39 27.18
CA ASN A 392 12.19 -21.64 27.95
C ASN A 392 11.52 -21.54 29.34
N GLN A 393 11.59 -20.37 29.99
CA GLN A 393 10.90 -20.12 31.25
C GLN A 393 9.38 -20.12 31.07
N PHE A 394 8.89 -19.46 30.01
CA PHE A 394 7.46 -19.42 29.71
C PHE A 394 6.93 -20.82 29.40
N GLU A 395 7.61 -21.59 28.56
CA GLU A 395 7.25 -22.97 28.23
C GLU A 395 7.19 -23.86 29.47
N THR A 396 8.18 -23.77 30.37
CA THR A 396 8.19 -24.52 31.62
C THR A 396 7.00 -24.15 32.51
N GLN A 397 6.68 -22.86 32.62
CA GLN A 397 5.56 -22.37 33.41
C GLN A 397 4.20 -22.72 32.76
N ALA A 398 4.10 -22.61 31.44
CA ALA A 398 2.91 -22.97 30.67
C ALA A 398 2.62 -24.47 30.81
N LEU A 399 3.63 -25.34 30.66
CA LEU A 399 3.48 -26.78 30.86
C LEU A 399 2.96 -27.09 32.27
N ARG A 400 3.55 -26.45 33.30
CA ARG A 400 3.06 -26.60 34.68
C ARG A 400 1.61 -26.13 34.84
N ALA A 401 1.23 -25.01 34.24
CA ALA A 401 -0.14 -24.49 34.30
C ALA A 401 -1.16 -25.44 33.67
N VAL A 402 -0.75 -26.21 32.67
CA VAL A 402 -1.55 -27.27 32.03
C VAL A 402 -1.60 -28.53 32.89
N THR A 403 -0.46 -28.99 33.43
CA THR A 403 -0.40 -30.25 34.19
C THR A 403 -0.92 -30.13 35.63
N GLU A 404 -0.91 -28.94 36.22
CA GLU A 404 -1.42 -28.64 37.56
C GLU A 404 -2.59 -27.64 37.48
N PRO A 405 -3.83 -28.06 37.17
CA PRO A 405 -5.00 -27.16 37.07
C PRO A 405 -5.29 -26.38 38.36
N THR A 406 -4.93 -26.93 39.52
CA THR A 406 -5.10 -26.29 40.83
C THR A 406 -3.95 -25.34 41.21
N TRP A 407 -2.92 -25.20 40.36
CA TRP A 407 -1.82 -24.27 40.63
C TRP A 407 -2.35 -22.82 40.67
N PRO A 408 -2.25 -22.11 41.82
CA PRO A 408 -2.74 -20.75 41.91
C PRO A 408 -1.83 -19.79 41.13
N ILE A 409 -2.36 -19.21 40.05
CA ILE A 409 -1.71 -18.15 39.28
C ILE A 409 -2.49 -16.86 39.54
N LYS A 410 -1.78 -15.78 39.90
CA LYS A 410 -2.42 -14.48 40.10
C LYS A 410 -2.76 -13.88 38.75
N ALA A 411 -4.04 -13.76 38.40
CA ALA A 411 -4.46 -13.10 37.18
C ALA A 411 -4.10 -11.60 37.18
N PHE A 412 -3.74 -11.06 36.01
CA PHE A 412 -3.70 -9.63 35.76
C PHE A 412 -5.09 -9.11 35.39
N GLY A 413 -5.48 -7.97 35.96
CA GLY A 413 -6.77 -7.34 35.69
C GLY A 413 -6.76 -6.39 34.48
N GLU A 414 -5.74 -5.53 34.37
CA GLU A 414 -5.55 -4.66 33.21
C GLU A 414 -4.05 -4.42 33.01
N VAL A 415 -3.59 -4.43 31.76
CA VAL A 415 -2.18 -4.20 31.41
C VAL A 415 -2.07 -2.85 30.73
N ALA A 416 -1.47 -1.89 31.43
CA ALA A 416 -1.23 -0.55 30.90
C ALA A 416 -0.39 -0.63 29.60
N GLY A 417 -0.85 0.02 28.53
CA GLY A 417 -0.13 0.11 27.26
C GLY A 417 -0.27 -1.12 26.34
N CYS A 418 -1.01 -2.16 26.74
CA CYS A 418 -1.27 -3.34 25.90
C CYS A 418 -2.77 -3.69 25.91
N GLY A 419 -3.60 -2.80 25.35
CA GLY A 419 -5.03 -3.02 25.20
C GLY A 419 -5.33 -4.15 24.21
N LEU A 420 -6.41 -4.91 24.44
CA LEU A 420 -6.83 -6.03 23.59
C LEU A 420 -7.07 -5.58 22.14
N SER A 421 -6.73 -6.45 21.18
CA SER A 421 -7.08 -6.29 19.77
C SER A 421 -8.59 -6.15 19.56
N ALA A 422 -8.99 -5.49 18.47
CA ALA A 422 -10.39 -5.27 18.15
C ALA A 422 -11.19 -6.57 18.06
N MET A 423 -10.59 -7.63 17.49
CA MET A 423 -11.22 -8.95 17.42
C MET A 423 -11.38 -9.60 18.78
N ALA A 424 -10.36 -9.56 19.66
CA ALA A 424 -10.50 -10.08 21.02
C ALA A 424 -11.60 -9.34 21.79
N ARG A 425 -11.64 -8.00 21.70
CA ARG A 425 -12.71 -7.22 22.33
C ARG A 425 -14.08 -7.56 21.78
N THR A 426 -14.20 -7.76 20.47
CA THR A 426 -15.48 -8.13 19.83
C THR A 426 -15.93 -9.51 20.28
N LEU A 427 -15.07 -10.53 20.18
CA LEU A 427 -15.43 -11.88 20.58
C LEU A 427 -15.84 -11.93 22.07
N PHE A 428 -15.00 -11.41 22.96
CA PHE A 428 -15.24 -11.56 24.38
C PHE A 428 -16.34 -10.63 24.91
N TYR A 429 -16.32 -9.35 24.59
CA TYR A 429 -17.28 -8.41 25.17
C TYR A 429 -18.59 -8.29 24.40
N THR A 430 -18.61 -8.58 23.10
CA THR A 430 -19.86 -8.55 22.31
C THR A 430 -20.49 -9.93 22.18
N VAL A 431 -19.73 -10.91 21.68
CA VAL A 431 -20.31 -12.20 21.29
C VAL A 431 -20.54 -13.08 22.52
N LEU A 432 -19.50 -13.25 23.34
CA LEU A 432 -19.55 -14.10 24.52
C LEU A 432 -20.10 -13.40 25.77
N ASN A 433 -20.01 -12.06 25.82
CA ASN A 433 -20.31 -11.25 27.01
C ASN A 433 -19.52 -11.72 28.27
N LEU A 434 -18.22 -11.97 28.09
CA LEU A 434 -17.28 -12.48 29.10
C LEU A 434 -16.02 -11.62 29.16
N HIS A 435 -15.31 -11.67 30.29
CA HIS A 435 -14.05 -10.98 30.47
C HIS A 435 -12.86 -11.92 30.17
N PRO A 436 -12.04 -11.67 29.13
CA PRO A 436 -11.01 -12.62 28.67
C PRO A 436 -9.90 -12.84 29.71
N LEU A 437 -9.66 -11.84 30.58
CA LEU A 437 -8.62 -11.94 31.61
C LEU A 437 -9.05 -12.83 32.80
N GLU A 438 -10.34 -13.16 32.91
CA GLU A 438 -10.91 -13.91 34.03
C GLU A 438 -11.56 -15.23 33.60
N THR A 439 -11.85 -15.39 32.31
CA THR A 439 -12.62 -16.52 31.79
C THR A 439 -11.70 -17.46 30.99
N SER A 440 -11.63 -18.73 31.40
CA SER A 440 -10.90 -19.76 30.68
C SER A 440 -11.75 -20.40 29.58
N LEU A 441 -11.13 -21.09 28.61
CA LEU A 441 -11.87 -21.81 27.57
C LEU A 441 -12.88 -22.84 28.13
N PRO A 442 -12.55 -23.64 29.17
CA PRO A 442 -13.53 -24.49 29.85
C PRO A 442 -14.72 -23.73 30.43
N ASP A 443 -14.50 -22.52 30.98
CA ASP A 443 -15.59 -21.69 31.50
C ASP A 443 -16.49 -21.17 30.37
N ILE A 444 -15.92 -20.85 29.20
CA ILE A 444 -16.68 -20.45 28.01
C ILE A 444 -17.56 -21.63 27.59
N GLN A 445 -16.98 -22.82 27.43
CA GLN A 445 -17.71 -24.01 27.02
C GLN A 445 -18.87 -24.36 27.96
N GLN A 446 -18.70 -24.18 29.28
CA GLN A 446 -19.76 -24.41 30.26
C GLN A 446 -20.88 -23.36 30.22
N LYS A 447 -20.59 -22.14 29.75
CA LYS A 447 -21.55 -21.03 29.69
C LYS A 447 -22.26 -20.92 28.34
N LEU A 448 -21.75 -21.58 27.29
CA LEU A 448 -22.40 -21.59 25.99
C LEU A 448 -23.79 -22.24 26.08
N PRO A 449 -24.79 -21.69 25.38
CA PRO A 449 -26.12 -22.31 25.29
C PRO A 449 -26.04 -23.63 24.52
N GLU A 450 -27.13 -24.41 24.53
CA GLU A 450 -27.23 -25.59 23.66
C GLU A 450 -27.17 -25.15 22.18
N PRO A 451 -26.38 -25.84 21.33
CA PRO A 451 -26.26 -25.47 19.92
C PRO A 451 -27.62 -25.49 19.21
N ALA A 452 -27.80 -24.56 18.28
CA ALA A 452 -28.98 -24.57 17.42
C ALA A 452 -29.02 -25.85 16.57
N PRO A 453 -30.21 -26.43 16.34
CA PRO A 453 -30.34 -27.60 15.48
C PRO A 453 -29.85 -27.25 14.08
N GLU A 454 -29.05 -28.14 13.52
CA GLU A 454 -28.54 -27.96 12.17
C GLU A 454 -29.72 -27.87 11.20
N PRO A 455 -29.71 -26.91 10.25
CA PRO A 455 -30.78 -26.80 9.26
C PRO A 455 -30.91 -28.16 8.57
N PRO A 456 -32.14 -28.68 8.37
CA PRO A 456 -32.31 -29.93 7.64
C PRO A 456 -31.63 -29.76 6.28
N ALA A 457 -30.70 -30.65 5.98
CA ALA A 457 -30.06 -30.71 4.67
C ALA A 457 -31.16 -30.60 3.61
N PRO A 458 -31.01 -29.76 2.56
CA PRO A 458 -32.00 -29.69 1.51
C PRO A 458 -32.27 -31.12 1.06
N THR A 459 -33.51 -31.57 1.24
CA THR A 459 -33.94 -32.92 0.91
C THR A 459 -33.79 -33.09 -0.59
N SER A 460 -32.60 -33.53 -1.01
CA SER A 460 -32.37 -34.12 -2.31
C SER A 460 -33.18 -35.40 -2.33
N GLU A 461 -34.27 -35.39 -3.08
CA GLU A 461 -35.02 -36.59 -3.42
C GLU A 461 -34.06 -37.64 -3.99
N THR A 462 -33.84 -38.69 -3.21
CA THR A 462 -33.54 -40.07 -3.63
C THR A 462 -32.38 -40.28 -4.62
N THR A 463 -31.19 -40.63 -4.12
CA THR A 463 -30.40 -41.79 -4.60
C THR A 463 -29.44 -42.23 -3.48
N PRO A 464 -29.34 -43.53 -3.13
CA PRO A 464 -28.55 -43.98 -1.99
C PRO A 464 -27.08 -44.27 -2.37
N GLY A 465 -26.14 -43.72 -1.60
CA GLY A 465 -24.71 -44.09 -1.60
C GLY A 465 -23.96 -43.37 -0.46
N PRO A 466 -23.07 -44.04 0.29
CA PRO A 466 -22.40 -43.44 1.45
C PRO A 466 -21.19 -42.63 1.00
N HIS A 467 -21.19 -41.33 1.26
CA HIS A 467 -20.10 -40.43 0.87
C HIS A 467 -19.22 -40.09 2.09
N THR A 468 -18.09 -40.79 2.17
CA THR A 468 -16.94 -40.51 3.04
C THR A 468 -16.20 -39.26 2.59
N HIS A 469 -15.41 -38.63 3.49
CA HIS A 469 -14.51 -37.46 3.33
C HIS A 469 -13.61 -37.38 2.06
N GLN A 470 -13.69 -38.36 1.17
CA GLN A 470 -12.96 -38.45 -0.10
C GLN A 470 -13.55 -37.55 -1.21
N GLU A 471 -14.81 -37.12 -1.09
CA GLU A 471 -15.47 -36.35 -2.17
C GLU A 471 -15.08 -34.87 -2.21
N GLU A 472 -14.91 -34.23 -1.06
CA GLU A 472 -14.44 -32.83 -0.99
C GLU A 472 -12.98 -32.68 -1.47
N GLU A 473 -12.16 -33.73 -1.38
CA GLU A 473 -10.82 -33.75 -1.97
C GLU A 473 -10.83 -34.07 -3.48
N ASN A 474 -11.80 -34.87 -3.95
CA ASN A 474 -11.94 -35.20 -5.37
C ASN A 474 -12.46 -34.03 -6.21
N GLU A 475 -13.17 -33.06 -5.62
CA GLU A 475 -13.56 -31.83 -6.33
C GLU A 475 -12.40 -30.84 -6.55
N LYS A 476 -11.34 -30.90 -5.73
CA LYS A 476 -10.21 -29.95 -5.81
C LYS A 476 -9.32 -30.16 -7.04
N LEU A 477 -9.13 -31.40 -7.51
CA LEU A 477 -8.25 -31.65 -8.65
C LEU A 477 -8.84 -31.15 -9.98
N PRO A 478 -10.11 -31.42 -10.33
CA PRO A 478 -10.73 -30.83 -11.52
C PRO A 478 -10.67 -29.30 -11.50
N LEU A 479 -10.86 -28.67 -10.34
CA LEU A 479 -10.74 -27.21 -10.18
C LEU A 479 -9.31 -26.72 -10.42
N LEU A 480 -8.30 -27.38 -9.84
CA LEU A 480 -6.89 -27.05 -10.04
C LEU A 480 -6.47 -27.22 -11.52
N VAL A 481 -6.81 -28.36 -12.14
CA VAL A 481 -6.47 -28.63 -13.55
C VAL A 481 -7.18 -27.62 -14.47
N ARG A 482 -8.45 -27.31 -14.21
CA ARG A 482 -9.20 -26.30 -14.97
C ARG A 482 -8.60 -24.91 -14.80
N TRP A 483 -8.17 -24.55 -13.59
CA TRP A 483 -7.53 -23.27 -13.32
C TRP A 483 -6.19 -23.16 -14.05
N LEU A 484 -5.31 -24.15 -13.93
CA LEU A 484 -4.01 -24.18 -14.61
C LEU A 484 -4.17 -24.12 -16.14
N HIS A 485 -5.19 -24.79 -16.68
CA HIS A 485 -5.54 -24.69 -18.09
C HIS A 485 -6.02 -23.28 -18.49
N THR A 486 -6.78 -22.61 -17.61
CA THR A 486 -7.35 -21.26 -17.87
C THR A 486 -6.30 -20.16 -17.79
N TYR A 487 -5.24 -20.35 -16.97
CA TYR A 487 -4.20 -19.35 -16.72
C TYR A 487 -2.79 -19.87 -17.07
N PRO A 488 -2.46 -20.15 -18.34
CA PRO A 488 -1.17 -20.73 -18.71
C PRO A 488 0.03 -19.84 -18.35
N GLY A 489 -0.12 -18.50 -18.31
CA GLY A 489 0.97 -17.61 -17.90
C GLY A 489 1.28 -17.61 -16.40
N SER A 490 0.43 -18.23 -15.57
CA SER A 490 0.54 -18.15 -14.11
C SER A 490 1.39 -19.25 -13.48
N TRP A 491 1.75 -20.28 -14.24
CA TRP A 491 2.52 -21.43 -13.74
C TRP A 491 3.51 -21.94 -14.79
N ASP A 492 4.54 -22.60 -14.29
CA ASP A 492 5.61 -23.18 -15.09
C ASP A 492 5.52 -24.72 -15.11
N PRO A 493 5.32 -25.37 -16.28
CA PRO A 493 5.28 -26.83 -16.38
C PRO A 493 6.56 -27.52 -15.91
N ASP A 494 7.72 -26.86 -15.98
CA ASP A 494 8.98 -27.43 -15.48
C ASP A 494 8.94 -27.66 -13.96
N THR A 495 8.17 -26.86 -13.23
CA THR A 495 7.96 -27.03 -11.79
C THR A 495 7.37 -28.42 -11.47
N VAL A 496 6.46 -28.94 -12.30
CA VAL A 496 5.87 -30.27 -12.11
C VAL A 496 6.91 -31.36 -12.36
N SER A 497 7.70 -31.24 -13.43
CA SER A 497 8.77 -32.18 -13.76
C SER A 497 9.84 -32.24 -12.67
N THR A 498 10.34 -31.08 -12.22
CA THR A 498 11.31 -30.98 -11.11
C THR A 498 10.75 -31.53 -9.81
N THR A 499 9.46 -31.30 -9.52
CA THR A 499 8.84 -31.82 -8.30
C THR A 499 8.70 -33.34 -8.35
N LEU A 500 8.34 -33.92 -9.50
CA LEU A 500 8.33 -35.37 -9.68
C LEU A 500 9.74 -35.96 -9.51
N GLU A 501 10.79 -35.33 -10.05
CA GLU A 501 12.17 -35.78 -9.83
C GLU A 501 12.57 -35.75 -8.36
N ASN A 502 12.22 -34.67 -7.65
CA ASN A 502 12.47 -34.56 -6.21
C ASN A 502 11.72 -35.66 -5.43
N LEU A 503 10.45 -35.91 -5.74
CA LEU A 503 9.66 -36.97 -5.12
C LEU A 503 10.20 -38.37 -5.42
N ALA A 504 10.79 -38.60 -6.59
CA ALA A 504 11.47 -39.85 -6.90
C ALA A 504 12.70 -40.09 -5.99
N GLN A 505 13.38 -39.02 -5.57
CA GLN A 505 14.55 -39.09 -4.69
C GLN A 505 14.13 -39.20 -3.22
N THR A 506 13.28 -38.29 -2.75
CA THR A 506 12.90 -38.14 -1.34
C THR A 506 11.73 -39.02 -0.90
N ALA A 507 10.99 -39.58 -1.86
CA ALA A 507 9.82 -40.43 -1.63
C ALA A 507 8.76 -39.78 -0.71
N ALA A 508 8.52 -38.48 -0.89
CA ALA A 508 7.55 -37.70 -0.12
C ALA A 508 7.77 -37.72 1.41
N GLU A 509 9.03 -37.87 1.86
CA GLU A 509 9.39 -37.88 3.29
C GLU A 509 8.73 -39.03 4.09
N MET A 510 8.35 -40.12 3.41
CA MET A 510 7.72 -41.28 4.05
C MET A 510 8.66 -42.01 5.01
N ASP A 511 8.17 -42.35 6.20
CA ASP A 511 8.94 -43.02 7.25
C ASP A 511 9.20 -44.51 6.96
N TYR A 512 8.34 -45.17 6.15
CA TYR A 512 8.41 -46.61 5.91
C TYR A 512 8.99 -46.98 4.52
N ASP A 513 9.99 -47.86 4.49
CA ASP A 513 10.67 -48.36 3.27
C ASP A 513 9.73 -48.97 2.20
N VAL A 514 8.61 -49.54 2.64
CA VAL A 514 7.60 -50.11 1.73
C VAL A 514 6.85 -48.99 1.01
N GLU A 515 6.47 -47.95 1.73
CA GLU A 515 5.73 -46.80 1.20
C GLU A 515 6.62 -45.93 0.33
N GLN A 516 7.90 -45.75 0.71
CA GLN A 516 8.87 -45.07 -0.14
C GLN A 516 8.99 -45.76 -1.52
N ARG A 517 8.98 -47.10 -1.57
CA ARG A 517 8.99 -47.84 -2.84
C ARG A 517 7.71 -47.66 -3.63
N ILE A 518 6.55 -47.59 -2.96
CA ILE A 518 5.25 -47.34 -3.60
C ILE A 518 5.23 -45.94 -4.23
N VAL A 519 5.64 -44.90 -3.50
CA VAL A 519 5.73 -43.52 -4.00
C VAL A 519 6.67 -43.44 -5.19
N ARG A 520 7.90 -43.96 -5.07
CA ARG A 520 8.88 -43.95 -6.18
C ARG A 520 8.32 -44.60 -7.45
N ARG A 521 7.68 -45.76 -7.32
CA ARG A 521 7.08 -46.47 -8.46
C ARG A 521 5.97 -45.65 -9.11
N ALA A 522 5.12 -45.02 -8.30
CA ALA A 522 4.02 -44.18 -8.77
C ALA A 522 4.54 -42.93 -9.51
N VAL A 523 5.56 -42.26 -8.96
CA VAL A 523 6.24 -41.13 -9.58
C VAL A 523 6.89 -41.53 -10.92
N THR A 524 7.62 -42.65 -10.96
CA THR A 524 8.21 -43.15 -12.21
C THR A 524 7.15 -43.43 -13.28
N GLN A 525 5.97 -43.93 -12.89
CA GLN A 525 4.86 -44.15 -13.80
C GLN A 525 4.33 -42.84 -14.40
N LEU A 526 4.20 -41.78 -13.58
CA LEU A 526 3.80 -40.45 -14.03
C LEU A 526 4.85 -39.80 -14.96
N GLN A 527 6.14 -39.88 -14.62
CA GLN A 527 7.24 -39.38 -15.46
C GLN A 527 7.28 -40.09 -16.82
N ARG A 528 7.09 -41.42 -16.83
CA ARG A 528 7.01 -42.19 -18.07
C ARG A 528 5.81 -41.75 -18.91
N MET A 529 4.68 -41.48 -18.27
CA MET A 529 3.49 -40.99 -18.97
C MET A 529 3.73 -39.62 -19.59
N GLN A 530 4.36 -38.68 -18.85
CA GLN A 530 4.77 -37.38 -19.38
C GLN A 530 5.64 -37.54 -20.63
N ALA A 531 6.71 -38.37 -20.55
CA ALA A 531 7.61 -38.62 -21.67
C ALA A 531 6.92 -39.24 -22.90
N CYS A 532 5.86 -40.04 -22.70
CA CYS A 532 5.06 -40.59 -23.80
C CYS A 532 4.07 -39.58 -24.40
N LEU A 533 3.62 -38.59 -23.62
CA LEU A 533 2.64 -37.59 -24.06
C LEU A 533 3.30 -36.37 -24.73
N SER A 534 4.48 -35.95 -24.28
CA SER A 534 5.18 -34.77 -24.81
C SER A 534 5.45 -34.76 -26.34
N PRO A 535 5.59 -35.91 -27.05
CA PRO A 535 5.71 -35.90 -28.52
C PRO A 535 4.41 -35.62 -29.27
N VAL A 536 3.24 -35.77 -28.63
CA VAL A 536 1.91 -35.70 -29.27
C VAL A 536 1.03 -34.59 -28.72
N LEU A 537 1.34 -34.07 -27.54
CA LEU A 537 0.69 -32.92 -26.91
C LEU A 537 1.72 -31.80 -26.70
N ASP A 538 1.26 -30.56 -26.61
CA ASP A 538 2.15 -29.51 -26.10
C ASP A 538 2.54 -29.80 -24.64
N GLU A 539 3.68 -29.26 -24.23
CA GLU A 539 4.29 -29.53 -22.93
C GLU A 539 3.37 -29.23 -21.74
N ARG A 540 2.55 -28.18 -21.85
CA ARG A 540 1.58 -27.81 -20.80
C ARG A 540 0.43 -28.81 -20.75
N GLN A 541 -0.12 -29.21 -21.89
CA GLN A 541 -1.17 -30.23 -21.96
C GLN A 541 -0.69 -31.60 -21.47
N ALA A 542 0.54 -32.01 -21.82
CA ALA A 542 1.14 -33.23 -21.31
C ALA A 542 1.27 -33.17 -19.77
N THR A 543 1.69 -32.02 -19.24
CA THR A 543 1.84 -31.80 -17.79
C THR A 543 0.50 -31.77 -17.05
N LEU A 544 -0.54 -31.16 -17.63
CA LEU A 544 -1.90 -31.19 -17.07
C LEU A 544 -2.49 -32.61 -17.06
N ALA A 545 -2.23 -33.40 -18.10
CA ALA A 545 -2.63 -34.80 -18.14
C ALA A 545 -1.93 -35.64 -17.05
N VAL A 546 -0.66 -35.33 -16.76
CA VAL A 546 0.10 -35.96 -15.65
C VAL A 546 -0.48 -35.60 -14.29
N LEU A 547 -0.81 -34.33 -14.06
CA LEU A 547 -1.50 -33.90 -12.84
C LEU A 547 -2.85 -34.62 -12.68
N ALA A 548 -3.65 -34.68 -13.74
CA ALA A 548 -4.95 -35.36 -13.72
C ALA A 548 -4.82 -36.87 -13.45
N ALA A 549 -3.77 -37.52 -13.95
CA ALA A 549 -3.55 -38.96 -13.77
C ALA A 549 -3.13 -39.36 -12.35
N THR A 550 -2.87 -38.41 -11.44
CA THR A 550 -2.62 -38.70 -10.03
C THR A 550 -3.80 -39.45 -9.38
N GLU A 551 -5.04 -39.19 -9.82
CA GLU A 551 -6.25 -39.92 -9.39
C GLU A 551 -6.23 -41.41 -9.70
N LEU A 552 -5.45 -41.84 -10.68
CA LEU A 552 -5.38 -43.25 -11.06
C LEU A 552 -4.50 -44.06 -10.09
N LEU A 553 -3.81 -43.40 -9.17
CA LEU A 553 -2.84 -43.99 -8.25
C LEU A 553 -3.46 -44.29 -6.87
N GLN A 554 -4.17 -45.41 -6.79
CA GLN A 554 -5.03 -45.76 -5.65
C GLN A 554 -4.34 -46.59 -4.54
N HIS A 555 -3.02 -46.81 -4.61
CA HIS A 555 -2.34 -47.64 -3.61
C HIS A 555 -2.27 -46.91 -2.25
N PRO A 556 -2.72 -47.52 -1.13
CA PRO A 556 -2.74 -46.84 0.16
C PRO A 556 -1.31 -46.67 0.71
N VAL A 557 -1.07 -45.52 1.33
CA VAL A 557 0.13 -45.14 2.10
C VAL A 557 -0.27 -44.34 3.34
N THR A 558 0.50 -44.42 4.42
CA THR A 558 0.35 -43.53 5.58
C THR A 558 0.80 -42.13 5.18
N GLY A 559 -0.08 -41.13 5.33
CA GLY A 559 0.20 -39.76 4.93
C GLY A 559 1.15 -39.04 5.89
N SER A 560 1.10 -37.70 5.89
CA SER A 560 1.71 -36.89 6.96
C SER A 560 1.06 -37.14 8.33
N ASP A 561 -0.16 -37.69 8.34
CA ASP A 561 -0.80 -38.23 9.53
C ASP A 561 -0.70 -39.76 9.53
N PRO A 562 0.06 -40.37 10.46
CA PRO A 562 0.21 -41.83 10.53
C PRO A 562 -1.09 -42.55 10.93
N SER A 563 -2.13 -41.83 11.34
CA SER A 563 -3.44 -42.39 11.68
C SER A 563 -4.41 -42.50 10.49
N VAL A 564 -4.06 -41.93 9.33
CA VAL A 564 -4.92 -41.89 8.14
C VAL A 564 -4.20 -42.50 6.92
N ASN A 565 -4.76 -43.60 6.40
CA ASN A 565 -4.33 -44.17 5.13
C ASN A 565 -4.97 -43.40 3.97
N GLN A 566 -4.15 -42.90 3.04
CA GLN A 566 -4.62 -42.20 1.85
C GLN A 566 -4.00 -42.78 0.57
N PRO A 567 -4.64 -42.61 -0.60
CA PRO A 567 -4.05 -43.00 -1.87
C PRO A 567 -2.73 -42.27 -2.13
N VAL A 568 -1.72 -42.99 -2.64
CA VAL A 568 -0.42 -42.42 -3.02
C VAL A 568 -0.57 -41.29 -4.05
N GLY A 569 -1.61 -41.36 -4.89
CA GLY A 569 -2.00 -40.30 -5.79
C GLY A 569 -2.31 -38.98 -5.09
N SER A 570 -3.02 -39.02 -3.97
CA SER A 570 -3.38 -37.82 -3.19
C SER A 570 -2.12 -37.14 -2.62
N VAL A 571 -1.20 -37.93 -2.06
CA VAL A 571 0.08 -37.42 -1.52
C VAL A 571 0.90 -36.73 -2.61
N ILE A 572 1.07 -37.40 -3.76
CA ILE A 572 1.83 -36.85 -4.89
C ILE A 572 1.15 -35.58 -5.39
N ARG A 573 -0.17 -35.62 -5.56
CA ARG A 573 -0.99 -34.47 -5.99
C ARG A 573 -0.81 -33.29 -5.06
N GLU A 574 -0.81 -33.48 -3.75
CA GLU A 574 -0.66 -32.39 -2.78
C GLU A 574 0.71 -31.73 -2.88
N HIS A 575 1.78 -32.51 -3.08
CA HIS A 575 3.12 -31.97 -3.32
C HIS A 575 3.22 -31.23 -4.65
N LEU A 576 2.64 -31.78 -5.71
CA LEU A 576 2.62 -31.12 -7.02
C LEU A 576 1.80 -29.82 -6.98
N ALA A 577 0.62 -29.86 -6.36
CA ALA A 577 -0.21 -28.69 -6.13
C ALA A 577 0.58 -27.66 -5.33
N ARG A 578 1.15 -28.00 -4.17
CA ARG A 578 1.97 -27.07 -3.39
C ARG A 578 3.13 -26.48 -4.18
N ALA A 579 3.82 -27.27 -5.00
CA ALA A 579 4.94 -26.78 -5.80
C ALA A 579 4.49 -25.81 -6.88
N VAL A 580 3.45 -26.16 -7.65
CA VAL A 580 2.88 -25.31 -8.69
C VAL A 580 2.26 -24.05 -8.09
N LEU A 581 1.55 -24.16 -6.97
CA LEU A 581 0.92 -23.03 -6.28
C LEU A 581 1.93 -22.10 -5.61
N ARG A 582 3.14 -22.59 -5.30
CA ARG A 582 4.26 -21.77 -4.82
C ARG A 582 5.02 -21.09 -5.95
N SER A 583 5.03 -21.66 -7.16
CA SER A 583 5.61 -21.01 -8.33
C SER A 583 4.62 -20.07 -9.02
N THR A 584 3.32 -20.18 -8.72
CA THR A 584 2.29 -19.25 -9.19
C THR A 584 2.13 -18.05 -8.25
N ASP A 585 2.17 -16.85 -8.82
CA ASP A 585 1.87 -15.61 -8.08
C ASP A 585 0.40 -15.49 -7.63
N ASN A 586 -0.48 -16.42 -8.02
CA ASN A 586 -1.89 -16.49 -7.59
C ASN A 586 -2.42 -17.93 -7.68
N PRO A 587 -2.62 -18.69 -6.58
CA PRO A 587 -3.21 -20.03 -6.64
C PRO A 587 -4.75 -20.01 -6.89
N PRO A 588 -5.36 -21.11 -7.41
CA PRO A 588 -6.81 -21.24 -7.52
C PRO A 588 -7.48 -21.20 -6.14
N GLN A 589 -8.51 -20.38 -6.02
CA GLN A 589 -9.43 -20.35 -4.88
C GLN A 589 -10.39 -21.54 -5.02
N ALA A 590 -10.44 -22.39 -3.99
CA ALA A 590 -11.33 -23.56 -3.89
C ALA A 590 -12.79 -23.15 -3.69
#